data_AF-A0AA36D0V5-F1
#
_entry.id   AF-A0AA36D0V5-F1
#
_cell.length_a   1.000
_cell.length_b   1.000
_cell.length_c   1.000
_cell.angle_alpha   90.00
_cell.angle_beta   90.00
_cell.angle_gamma   90.00
#
_symmetry.space_group_name_H-M   'P 1'
#
loop_
_entity.id
_entity.type
_entity.pdbx_description
1 polymer ?
#
loop_
_entity_poly.entity_id
_entity_poly.type
_entity_poly.pdbx_seq_one_letter_code
_entity_poly.pdbx_strand_id
1 'polypeptide(L)'
;MMFEVPYLNYLFELLLFGRRDDRGLHGKADRLNHFVTAGLLLFFCLVISARQYVGSAMQCWFPQEYSGSWMEYVHDYCFIQNTYYVAFNDTNVSDDEVRI
;
A
#
# COMPACT_ATOMS: atom_id res chain seq x y z
N MET A 1 -0.10 11.99 -14.75
CA MET A 1 0.81 13.01 -14.20
C MET A 1 0.28 13.42 -12.84
N MET A 2 0.74 12.77 -11.78
CA MET A 2 0.39 13.13 -10.40
C MET A 2 1.49 12.53 -9.54
N PHE A 3 2.49 13.33 -9.17
CA PHE A 3 3.31 13.23 -7.95
C PHE A 3 4.50 14.17 -8.09
N GLU A 4 4.21 15.46 -8.27
CA GLU A 4 5.08 16.47 -7.68
C GLU A 4 4.52 16.67 -6.27
N VAL A 5 5.03 15.93 -5.29
CA VAL A 5 4.66 16.12 -3.88
C VAL A 5 5.67 17.12 -3.29
N PRO A 6 5.39 18.43 -3.31
CA PRO A 6 6.35 19.46 -2.89
C PRO A 6 6.81 19.27 -1.44
N TYR A 7 5.96 18.67 -0.60
CA TYR A 7 6.27 18.41 0.82
C TYR A 7 7.23 17.25 1.04
N LEU A 8 7.28 16.29 0.12
CA LEU A 8 8.07 15.06 0.29
C LEU A 8 9.56 15.34 0.10
N ASN A 9 9.90 16.32 -0.75
CA ASN A 9 11.28 16.76 -0.94
C ASN A 9 11.82 17.49 0.30
N TYR A 10 10.99 18.32 0.95
CA TYR A 10 11.36 19.00 2.20
C TYR A 10 11.54 18.03 3.37
N LEU A 11 10.68 17.00 3.47
CA LEU A 11 10.78 15.97 4.50
C LEU A 11 12.01 15.08 4.29
N PHE A 12 12.29 14.71 3.03
CA PHE A 12 13.47 13.93 2.66
C PHE A 12 14.75 14.69 3.00
N GLU A 13 14.82 15.98 2.69
CA GLU A 13 15.94 16.86 3.05
C GLU A 13 16.09 17.04 4.58
N LEU A 14 14.99 17.20 5.33
CA LEU A 14 15.06 17.37 6.79
C LEU A 14 15.48 16.08 7.53
N LEU A 15 14.97 14.93 7.09
CA LEU A 15 15.28 13.63 7.70
C LEU A 15 16.68 13.13 7.30
N LEU A 16 17.12 13.36 6.05
CA LEU A 16 18.44 12.92 5.58
C LEU A 16 19.58 13.91 5.89
N PHE A 17 19.32 15.22 5.93
CA PHE A 17 20.36 16.25 6.03
C PHE A 17 20.36 17.06 7.34
N GLY A 18 19.68 16.57 8.39
CA GLY A 18 19.84 17.10 9.74
C GLY A 18 21.24 16.83 10.32
N ARG A 19 22.23 17.69 10.01
CA ARG A 19 23.59 17.56 10.54
C ARG A 19 23.62 17.71 12.08
N ARG A 20 23.92 16.62 12.79
CA ARG A 20 24.44 16.64 14.17
C ARG A 20 25.78 15.89 14.22
N ASP A 21 26.88 16.60 14.47
CA ASP A 21 28.24 16.04 14.49
C ASP A 21 28.55 15.43 15.86
N ASP A 22 28.52 14.10 15.96
CA ASP A 22 29.00 13.35 17.13
C ASP A 22 30.07 12.36 16.65
N ARG A 23 31.33 12.75 16.82
CA ARG A 23 32.50 11.96 16.42
C ARG A 23 32.71 10.78 17.38
N GLY A 24 31.98 9.68 17.18
CA GLY A 24 32.15 8.42 17.91
C GLY A 24 31.63 7.20 17.13
N LEU A 25 32.24 6.03 17.30
CA LEU A 25 31.87 4.81 16.56
C LEU A 25 30.42 4.36 16.83
N HIS A 26 29.91 4.54 18.05
CA HIS A 26 28.53 4.20 18.42
C HIS A 26 27.51 5.09 17.69
N GLY A 27 27.76 6.40 17.61
CA GLY A 27 26.86 7.34 16.92
C GLY A 27 26.75 7.12 15.41
N LYS A 28 27.65 6.34 14.79
CA LYS A 28 27.54 5.94 13.38
C LYS A 28 26.61 4.74 13.18
N ALA A 29 26.62 3.79 14.11
CA ALA A 29 25.75 2.61 14.07
C ALA A 29 24.28 3.02 14.25
N ASP A 30 24.01 3.93 15.19
CA ASP A 30 22.66 4.45 15.43
C ASP A 30 22.09 5.18 14.21
N ARG A 31 22.94 5.96 13.50
CA ARG A 31 22.56 6.64 12.25
C ARG A 31 22.30 5.65 11.12
N LEU A 32 23.15 4.65 10.96
CA LEU A 32 22.99 3.64 9.92
C LEU A 32 21.66 2.91 10.09
N ASN A 33 21.34 2.49 11.30
CA ASN A 33 20.07 1.81 11.58
C ASN A 33 18.87 2.73 11.28
N HIS A 34 18.89 3.97 11.75
CA HIS A 34 17.79 4.92 11.51
C HIS A 34 17.57 5.18 10.00
N PHE A 35 18.65 5.40 9.24
CA PHE A 35 18.57 5.61 7.80
C PHE A 35 18.15 4.36 7.02
N VAL A 36 18.69 3.19 7.39
CA VAL A 36 18.37 1.92 6.72
C VAL A 36 16.92 1.52 6.98
N THR A 37 16.45 1.58 8.22
CA THR A 37 15.06 1.24 8.55
C THR A 37 14.08 2.21 7.90
N ALA A 38 14.31 3.53 8.00
CA ALA A 38 13.45 4.53 7.36
C ALA A 38 13.47 4.39 5.83
N GLY A 39 14.65 4.19 5.23
CA GLY A 39 14.81 3.99 3.80
C GLY A 39 14.11 2.73 3.28
N LEU A 40 14.20 1.61 4.01
CA LEU A 40 13.50 0.37 3.65
C LEU A 40 11.99 0.54 3.71
N LEU A 41 11.46 1.18 4.76
CA LEU A 41 10.02 1.44 4.87
C LEU A 41 9.52 2.36 3.75
N LEU A 42 10.28 3.41 3.41
CA LEU A 42 9.95 4.28 2.29
C LEU A 42 9.99 3.53 0.95
N PHE A 43 10.99 2.67 0.73
CA PHE A 43 11.07 1.85 -0.47
C PHE A 43 9.85 0.94 -0.62
N PHE A 44 9.48 0.21 0.44
CA PHE A 44 8.29 -0.66 0.39
C PHE A 44 6.99 0.12 0.20
N CYS A 45 6.85 1.28 0.82
CA CYS A 45 5.70 2.16 0.63
C CYS A 45 5.55 2.57 -0.85
N LEU A 46 6.65 3.03 -1.47
CA LEU A 46 6.66 3.40 -2.89
C LEU A 46 6.34 2.22 -3.79
N VAL A 47 6.85 1.02 -3.50
CA VAL A 47 6.55 -0.18 -4.28
C VAL A 47 5.07 -0.52 -4.20
N ILE A 48 4.46 -0.52 -3.02
CA ILE A 48 3.04 -0.81 -2.82
C ILE A 48 2.17 0.24 -3.56
N SER A 49 2.49 1.52 -3.42
CA SER A 49 1.79 2.59 -4.14
C SER A 49 1.93 2.43 -5.65
N ALA A 50 3.13 2.13 -6.17
CA ALA A 50 3.33 1.93 -7.59
C ALA A 50 2.51 0.76 -8.17
N ARG A 51 2.24 -0.29 -7.37
CA ARG A 51 1.35 -1.39 -7.78
C ARG A 51 -0.11 -0.94 -7.92
N GLN A 52 -0.55 0.01 -7.11
CA GLN A 52 -1.91 0.54 -7.15
C GLN A 52 -2.14 1.52 -8.32
N TYR A 53 -1.11 2.24 -8.77
CA TYR A 53 -1.23 3.23 -9.85
C TYR A 53 -1.13 2.67 -11.28
N VAL A 54 -0.42 1.55 -11.46
CA VAL A 54 -0.09 1.01 -12.79
C VAL A 54 -0.82 -0.31 -13.08
N GLY A 55 -1.58 -0.86 -12.12
CA GLY A 55 -2.34 -2.10 -12.29
C GLY A 55 -3.60 -2.14 -11.42
N SER A 56 -4.35 -3.24 -11.53
CA SER A 56 -5.54 -3.50 -10.70
C SER A 56 -5.09 -3.85 -9.27
N ALA A 57 -5.60 -3.12 -8.27
CA ALA A 57 -5.20 -3.30 -6.87
C ALA A 57 -5.49 -4.73 -6.35
N MET A 58 -6.55 -5.37 -6.83
CA MET A 58 -6.88 -6.78 -6.58
C MET A 58 -7.71 -7.38 -7.72
N GLN A 59 -7.66 -8.71 -7.87
CA GLN A 59 -8.54 -9.44 -8.79
C GLN A 59 -9.63 -10.18 -8.03
N CYS A 60 -10.89 -9.80 -8.24
CA CYS A 60 -12.06 -10.47 -7.69
C CYS A 60 -12.64 -11.46 -8.70
N TRP A 61 -13.35 -12.47 -8.20
CA TRP A 61 -14.14 -13.36 -9.04
C TRP A 61 -15.33 -12.60 -9.62
N PHE A 62 -15.51 -12.65 -10.94
CA PHE A 62 -16.58 -11.96 -11.65
C PHE A 62 -17.28 -12.91 -12.64
N PRO A 63 -18.63 -12.98 -12.63
CA PRO A 63 -19.37 -13.85 -13.53
C PRO A 63 -19.17 -13.47 -15.01
N GLN A 64 -19.15 -14.48 -15.87
CA GLN A 64 -18.82 -14.34 -17.31
C GLN A 64 -19.95 -13.75 -18.16
N GLU A 65 -21.12 -13.51 -17.58
CA GLU A 65 -22.34 -13.06 -18.28
C GLU A 65 -22.32 -11.56 -18.62
N TYR A 66 -21.45 -10.78 -17.98
CA TYR A 66 -21.36 -9.34 -18.12
C TYR A 66 -20.15 -8.91 -18.96
N SER A 67 -20.20 -7.70 -19.54
CA SER A 67 -19.11 -7.17 -20.36
C SER A 67 -17.85 -6.83 -19.55
N GLY A 68 -16.69 -6.85 -20.20
CA GLY A 68 -15.39 -6.61 -19.55
C GLY A 68 -15.23 -5.23 -18.90
N SER A 69 -16.00 -4.22 -19.32
CA SER A 69 -15.97 -2.90 -18.66
C SER A 69 -16.55 -2.92 -17.25
N TRP A 70 -17.51 -3.81 -16.98
CA TRP A 70 -18.04 -4.01 -15.63
C TRP A 70 -17.02 -4.71 -14.72
N MET A 71 -16.14 -5.52 -15.30
CA MET A 71 -15.09 -6.21 -14.55
C MET A 71 -14.16 -5.22 -13.86
N GLU A 72 -13.72 -4.17 -14.55
CA GLU A 72 -12.88 -3.10 -13.97
C GLU A 72 -13.61 -2.36 -12.83
N TYR A 73 -14.90 -2.07 -13.01
CA TYR A 73 -15.73 -1.46 -11.97
C TYR A 73 -15.82 -2.34 -10.71
N VAL A 74 -16.05 -3.64 -10.87
CA VAL A 74 -16.17 -4.55 -9.72
C VAL A 74 -14.82 -4.75 -9.02
N HIS A 75 -13.70 -4.74 -9.74
CA HIS A 75 -12.36 -4.76 -9.15
C HIS A 75 -12.14 -3.58 -8.19
N ASP A 76 -12.52 -2.37 -8.61
CA ASP A 76 -12.39 -1.17 -7.78
C ASP A 76 -13.40 -1.17 -6.62
N TYR A 77 -14.63 -1.63 -6.88
CA TYR A 77 -15.66 -1.74 -5.86
C TYR A 77 -15.23 -2.66 -4.71
N CYS A 78 -14.69 -3.84 -5.03
CA CYS A 78 -14.19 -4.79 -4.04
C CYS A 78 -13.00 -4.22 -3.24
N PHE A 79 -12.20 -3.32 -3.83
CA PHE A 79 -11.10 -2.66 -3.14
C PHE A 79 -11.53 -1.59 -2.14
N ILE A 80 -12.61 -0.89 -2.41
CA ILE A 80 -13.09 0.20 -1.56
C ILE A 80 -14.00 -0.32 -0.44
N GLN A 81 -14.76 -1.38 -0.71
CA GLN A 81 -15.68 -1.97 0.26
C GLN A 81 -14.98 -2.89 1.26
N ASN A 82 -15.56 -3.03 2.45
CA ASN A 82 -15.06 -3.96 3.47
C ASN A 82 -15.22 -5.41 3.00
N THR A 83 -14.18 -6.22 3.16
CA THR A 83 -14.20 -7.66 2.86
C THR A 83 -14.10 -8.47 4.16
N TYR A 84 -14.76 -9.61 4.20
CA TYR A 84 -14.71 -10.54 5.33
C TYR A 84 -14.27 -11.91 4.84
N TYR A 85 -13.62 -12.67 5.73
CA TYR A 85 -13.19 -14.03 5.44
C TYR A 85 -14.25 -15.03 5.90
N VAL A 86 -14.64 -15.94 5.01
CA VAL A 86 -15.54 -17.05 5.28
C VAL A 86 -14.77 -18.35 5.13
N ALA A 87 -14.86 -19.23 6.14
CA ALA A 87 -14.32 -20.57 6.02
C ALA A 87 -15.20 -21.39 5.06
N PHE A 88 -14.57 -22.16 4.17
CA PHE A 88 -15.29 -22.93 3.13
C PHE A 88 -16.33 -23.94 3.66
N ASN A 89 -16.34 -24.25 4.95
CA ASN A 89 -17.22 -25.25 5.57
C ASN A 89 -18.27 -24.66 6.53
N ASP A 90 -18.32 -23.34 6.69
CA ASP A 90 -19.30 -22.67 7.54
C ASP A 90 -20.60 -22.46 6.78
N THR A 91 -21.69 -23.08 7.25
CA THR A 91 -23.04 -23.00 6.64
C THR A 91 -23.93 -21.96 7.30
N ASN A 92 -23.43 -21.22 8.29
CA ASN A 92 -24.16 -20.24 9.09
C ASN A 92 -23.96 -18.79 8.61
N VAL A 93 -23.57 -18.58 7.35
CA VAL A 93 -23.49 -17.24 6.76
C VAL A 93 -24.88 -16.86 6.25
N SER A 94 -25.43 -15.75 6.76
CA SER A 94 -26.69 -15.20 6.28
C SER A 94 -26.54 -14.68 4.84
N ASP A 95 -27.44 -15.08 3.94
CA ASP A 95 -27.41 -14.74 2.50
C ASP A 95 -27.39 -13.22 2.21
N ASP A 96 -27.86 -12.41 3.17
CA ASP A 96 -27.82 -10.95 3.09
C ASP A 96 -26.39 -10.38 3.09
N GLU A 97 -25.41 -11.12 3.62
CA GLU A 97 -24.00 -10.70 3.71
C GLU A 97 -23.17 -11.15 2.49
N VAL A 98 -23.65 -12.12 1.71
CA VAL A 98 -22.95 -12.67 0.53
C VAL A 98 -23.24 -11.86 -0.74
N ARG A 99 -24.38 -11.15 -0.78
CA ARG A 99 -24.84 -10.42 -1.97
C ARG A 99 -24.21 -9.04 -2.06
N ILE A 100 -22.97 -9.01 -2.57
CA ILE A 100 -22.34 -7.82 -3.16
C ILE A 100 -22.68 -7.77 -4.66
#